data_AF-A0A8T7JW94-F1
#
_entry.id   AF-A0A8T7JW94-F1
#
_cell.length_a   1.000
_cell.length_b   1.000
_cell.length_c   1.000
_cell.angle_alpha   90.00
_cell.angle_beta   90.00
_cell.angle_gamma   90.00
#
_symmetry.space_group_name_H-M   'P 1'
#
loop_
_entity.id
_entity.type
_entity.pdbx_description
1 polymer ?
#
loop_
_entity_poly.entity_id
_entity_poly.type
_entity_poly.pdbx_seq_one_letter_code
_entity_poly.pdbx_strand_id
1 'polypeptide(L)' 'MDSPLRTYVPLEQRAKEQGYPDVYSMVSDALARGGSVLAASELIGCAHTALVKWLARHNLVVCKTATLRPKDDLR' A
#
# COMPACT_ATOMS: atom_id res chain seq x y z
N MET A 1 11.80 20.71 20.23
CA MET A 1 11.69 19.33 19.75
C MET A 1 11.15 19.40 18.34
N ASP A 2 12.05 19.32 17.37
CA ASP A 2 11.72 19.32 15.95
C ASP A 2 10.90 18.05 15.68
N SER A 3 9.59 18.21 15.54
CA SER A 3 8.78 17.12 14.99
C SER A 3 9.34 16.91 13.58
N PRO A 4 9.89 15.73 13.22
CA PRO A 4 10.36 15.53 11.87
C PRO A 4 9.16 15.81 10.98
N LEU A 5 9.27 16.86 10.17
CA LEU A 5 8.35 17.12 9.07
C LEU A 5 8.15 15.75 8.43
N ARG A 6 6.93 15.22 8.52
CA ARG A 6 6.59 13.92 7.97
C ARG A 6 6.65 14.11 6.47
N THR A 7 7.86 14.11 5.92
CA THR A 7 8.13 14.40 4.52
C THR A 7 7.31 13.37 3.77
N TYR A 8 6.31 13.85 3.05
CA TYR A 8 5.45 12.98 2.29
C TYR A 8 6.32 12.29 1.25
N VAL A 9 6.65 11.03 1.49
CA VAL A 9 7.38 10.20 0.53
C VAL A 9 6.34 9.50 -0.33
N PRO A 10 6.34 9.71 -1.66
CA PRO A 10 5.44 9.01 -2.58
C PRO A 10 5.60 7.49 -2.47
N LEU A 11 4.52 6.74 -2.72
CA LEU A 11 4.53 5.28 -2.66
C LEU A 11 5.53 4.69 -3.67
N GLU A 12 5.70 5.34 -4.81
CA GLU A 12 6.66 4.98 -5.86
C GLU A 12 8.10 5.08 -5.34
N GLN A 13 8.40 6.11 -4.56
CA GLN A 13 9.71 6.25 -3.95
C GLN A 13 9.92 5.19 -2.88
N ARG A 14 8.90 4.86 -2.07
CA ARG A 14 8.96 3.76 -1.09
C ARG A 14 9.21 2.41 -1.76
N ALA A 15 8.53 2.12 -2.86
CA ALA A 15 8.72 0.88 -3.62
C ALA A 15 10.18 0.75 -4.06
N LYS A 16 10.76 1.83 -4.61
CA LYS A 16 12.16 1.85 -5.03
C LYS A 16 13.13 1.69 -3.85
N GLU A 17 12.91 2.40 -2.74
CA GLU A 17 13.73 2.29 -1.51
C GLU A 17 13.74 0.87 -0.95
N GLN A 18 12.63 0.15 -1.08
CA GLN A 18 12.50 -1.25 -0.63
C GLN A 18 12.87 -2.28 -1.69
N GLY A 19 13.29 -1.87 -2.88
CA GLY A 19 13.73 -2.77 -3.95
C GLY A 19 12.61 -3.43 -4.76
N TYR A 20 11.38 -2.91 -4.70
CA TYR A 20 10.27 -3.39 -5.52
C TYR A 20 10.30 -2.76 -6.92
N PRO A 21 9.87 -3.51 -7.96
CA PRO A 21 9.78 -2.99 -9.32
C PRO A 21 8.71 -1.90 -9.47
N ASP A 22 7.64 -1.97 -8.68
CA ASP A 22 6.50 -1.06 -8.75
C ASP A 22 5.69 -1.07 -7.43
N VAL A 23 4.77 -0.10 -7.28
CA VAL A 23 3.93 0.05 -6.08
C VAL A 23 2.99 -1.13 -5.88
N TYR A 24 2.47 -1.74 -6.96
CA TYR A 24 1.56 -2.87 -6.86
C TYR A 24 2.27 -4.08 -6.25
N SER A 25 3.46 -4.42 -6.75
CA SER A 25 4.28 -5.50 -6.21
C SER A 25 4.60 -5.29 -4.73
N MET A 26 4.97 -4.07 -4.33
CA MET A 26 5.19 -3.72 -2.93
C MET A 26 3.93 -3.88 -2.08
N VAL A 27 2.79 -3.35 -2.53
CA VAL A 27 1.53 -3.42 -1.79
C VAL A 27 1.03 -4.87 -1.69
N SER A 28 1.21 -5.67 -2.75
CA SER A 28 0.85 -7.09 -2.75
C SER A 28 1.67 -7.89 -1.73
N ASP A 29 2.99 -7.68 -1.67
CA ASP A 29 3.86 -8.32 -0.67
C ASP A 29 3.49 -7.88 0.76
N ALA A 30 3.32 -6.57 0.97
CA ALA A 30 2.97 -6.02 2.26
C ALA A 30 1.61 -6.54 2.77
N LEU A 31 0.64 -6.74 1.87
CA LEU A 31 -0.64 -7.35 2.20
C LEU A 31 -0.52 -8.85 2.51
N ALA A 32 0.27 -9.60 1.73
CA ALA A 32 0.53 -11.02 1.99
C ALA A 32 1.18 -11.24 3.36
N ARG A 33 2.04 -10.31 3.79
CA ARG A 33 2.72 -10.35 5.11
C ARG A 33 1.86 -9.81 6.25
N GLY A 34 1.14 -8.72 6.03
CA GLY A 34 0.40 -8.00 7.05
C GLY A 34 -1.06 -8.44 7.25
N GLY A 35 -1.65 -9.13 6.27
CA GLY A 35 -3.03 -9.63 6.33
C GLY A 35 -4.12 -8.55 6.25
N SER A 36 -3.77 -7.27 6.29
CA SER A 36 -4.72 -6.15 6.25
C SER A 36 -4.09 -4.90 5.63
N VAL A 37 -4.93 -3.98 5.14
CA VAL A 37 -4.48 -2.69 4.59
C VAL A 37 -3.76 -1.84 5.64
N LEU A 38 -4.20 -1.90 6.90
CA LEU A 38 -3.56 -1.18 7.99
C LEU A 38 -2.13 -1.69 8.22
N ALA A 39 -1.97 -3.01 8.42
CA ALA A 39 -0.66 -3.61 8.60
C ALA A 39 0.25 -3.41 7.37
N ALA A 40 -0.30 -3.51 6.16
CA ALA A 40 0.45 -3.22 4.94
C ALA A 40 0.95 -1.76 4.91
N SER A 41 0.14 -0.80 5.35
CA SER A 41 0.56 0.61 5.41
C SER A 41 1.70 0.85 6.41
N GLU A 42 1.72 0.11 7.52
CA GLU A 42 2.79 0.16 8.53
C GLU A 42 4.08 -0.47 7.98
N LEU A 43 3.99 -1.63 7.31
CA LEU A 43 5.13 -2.28 6.65
C LEU A 43 5.75 -1.41 5.55
N ILE A 44 4.92 -0.71 4.78
CA ILE A 44 5.37 0.21 3.72
C ILE A 44 5.95 1.51 4.32
N GLY A 45 5.56 1.88 5.55
CA GLY A 45 5.93 3.15 6.16
C GLY A 45 5.23 4.34 5.50
N CYS A 46 3.94 4.16 5.16
CA CYS A 46 3.08 5.17 4.54
C CYS A 46 1.82 5.44 5.38
N ALA A 47 1.12 6.54 5.10
CA ALA A 47 -0.17 6.78 5.73
C ALA A 47 -1.22 5.80 5.19
N HIS A 48 -2.01 5.19 6.09
CA HIS A 48 -3.11 4.29 5.72
C HIS A 48 -4.06 4.92 4.67
N THR A 49 -4.38 6.21 4.82
CA THR A 49 -5.23 6.95 3.87
C THR A 49 -4.61 7.10 2.49
N ALA A 50 -3.27 7.17 2.38
CA ALA A 50 -2.58 7.22 1.09
C ALA A 50 -2.69 5.88 0.37
N LEU A 51 -2.52 4.77 1.09
CA LEU A 51 -2.68 3.42 0.54
C LEU A 51 -4.12 3.17 0.07
N VAL A 52 -5.12 3.54 0.87
CA VAL A 52 -6.54 3.43 0.49
C VAL A 52 -6.85 4.27 -0.76
N LYS A 53 -6.32 5.50 -0.86
CA LYS A 53 -6.49 6.33 -2.06
C LYS A 53 -5.83 5.71 -3.29
N TRP A 54 -4.66 5.11 -3.13
CA TRP A 54 -3.98 4.41 -4.22
C TRP A 54 -4.81 3.22 -4.71
N LEU A 55 -5.31 2.37 -3.80
CA LEU A 55 -6.20 1.25 -4.16
C LEU A 55 -7.43 1.73 -4.94
N ALA A 56 -8.09 2.79 -4.47
CA ALA A 56 -9.27 3.35 -5.13
C ALA A 56 -8.97 3.90 -6.54
N ARG A 57 -7.84 4.59 -6.72
CA ARG A 57 -7.41 5.13 -8.04
C ARG A 57 -7.12 4.03 -9.05
N HIS A 58 -6.58 2.91 -8.60
CA HIS A 58 -6.25 1.76 -9.44
C HIS A 58 -7.40 0.76 -9.56
N ASN A 59 -8.59 1.09 -9.02
CA ASN A 59 -9.76 0.23 -8.98
C ASN A 59 -9.46 -1.16 -8.36
N LEU A 60 -8.65 -1.18 -7.31
CA LEU A 60 -8.24 -2.37 -6.57
C LEU A 60 -8.98 -2.46 -5.24
N VAL A 61 -9.22 -3.70 -4.82
CA VAL A 61 -9.78 -4.05 -3.51
C VAL A 61 -8.92 -5.13 -2.87
N VAL A 62 -8.92 -5.14 -1.54
CA VAL A 62 -8.25 -6.18 -0.76
C VAL A 62 -9.31 -7.15 -0.26
N CYS A 63 -9.25 -8.39 -0.74
CA CYS A 63 -10.16 -9.45 -0.31
C CYS A 63 -9.82 -9.91 1.11
N LYS A 64 -10.72 -10.70 1.72
CA LYS A 64 -10.56 -11.26 3.07
C LYS A 64 -9.25 -12.07 3.25
N THR A 65 -8.69 -12.58 2.16
CA THR A 65 -7.42 -13.30 2.10
C THR A 65 -6.20 -12.39 1.93
N ALA A 66 -6.35 -11.08 2.14
CA ALA A 66 -5.29 -10.08 1.95
C ALA A 66 -4.66 -10.12 0.54
N THR A 67 -5.45 -10.46 -0.47
CA THR A 67 -5.03 -10.44 -1.88
C THR A 67 -5.62 -9.24 -2.59
N LEU A 68 -4.81 -8.61 -3.45
CA LEU A 68 -5.26 -7.55 -4.34
C LEU A 68 -6.07 -8.18 -5.48
N ARG A 69 -7.27 -7.64 -5.71
CA ARG A 69 -8.11 -7.98 -6.85
C ARG A 69 -8.61 -6.71 -7.53
N PRO A 70 -8.87 -6.72 -8.84
CA PRO A 70 -9.67 -5.69 -9.48
C PRO A 70 -11.05 -5.64 -8.84
N LYS A 71 -11.58 -4.43 -8.63
CA LYS A 71 -12.92 -4.24 -8.05
C LYS A 71 -14.02 -4.80 -8.94
N ASP A 72 -13.82 -4.78 -10.26
CA ASP A 72 -14.78 -5.31 -11.24
C ASP A 72 -14.97 -6.84 -11.15
N ASP A 73 -14.00 -7.56 -10.56
CA ASP A 73 -14.04 -9.03 -10.40
C ASP A 73 -15.00 -9.48 -9.27
N LEU A 74 -15.49 -8.55 -8.44
CA LEU A 74 -16.38 -8.83 -7.30
C LEU A 74 -17.88 -8.73 -7.64
N ARG A 75 -18.24 -8.69 -8.92
CA ARG A 75 -19.61 -8.48 -9.39
C ARG A 75 -20.42 -9.76 -9.54
#